data_AF-A0A2E0RTM6-F1
#
_entry.id   AF-A0A2E0RTM6-F1
#
_cell.length_a   1.000
_cell.length_b   1.000
_cell.length_c   1.000
_cell.angle_alpha   90.00
_cell.angle_beta   90.00
_cell.angle_gamma   90.00
#
_symmetry.space_group_name_H-M   'P 1'
#
loop_
_entity.id
_entity.type
_entity.pdbx_description
1 polymer ?
#
loop_
_entity_poly.entity_id
_entity_poly.type
_entity_poly.pdbx_seq_one_letter_code
_entity_poly.pdbx_strand_id
1 'polypeptide(L)'
;MVRQVVVMGPAGVNEDIAANGCDGGDADTAVLFREHAPELRRLARAITFDALLAEEVVQDAFVGLLRLDGGVDNPPAYLHRSVVNGAVDRVRRRERFRLLPE
;
A
#
# COMPACT_ATOMS: atom_id res chain seq x y z
N MET A 1 10.33 23.97 -16.24
CA MET A 1 9.04 23.47 -16.76
C MET A 1 9.02 21.94 -16.66
N VAL A 2 8.89 21.40 -15.45
CA VAL A 2 8.62 19.96 -15.22
C VAL A 2 7.30 19.91 -14.47
N ARG A 3 6.25 19.54 -15.21
CA ARG A 3 4.86 19.50 -14.77
C ARG A 3 4.69 18.61 -13.55
N GLN A 4 3.93 19.15 -12.58
CA GLN A 4 3.17 18.47 -11.53
C GLN A 4 3.39 16.95 -11.45
N VAL A 5 4.23 16.52 -10.50
CA VAL A 5 3.90 15.29 -9.79
C VAL A 5 2.71 15.67 -8.92
N VAL A 6 1.56 15.08 -9.25
CA VAL A 6 0.36 15.11 -8.43
C VAL A 6 0.76 14.56 -7.05
N VAL A 7 1.12 15.46 -6.15
CA VAL A 7 0.92 15.27 -4.72
C VAL A 7 -0.58 15.31 -4.56
N MET A 8 -1.23 14.17 -4.79
CA MET A 8 -2.58 13.96 -4.30
C MET A 8 -2.41 13.98 -2.79
N GLY A 9 -2.85 15.07 -2.16
CA GLY A 9 -3.04 15.13 -0.72
C GLY A 9 -3.85 13.93 -0.23
N PRO A 10 -3.88 13.69 1.09
CA PRO A 10 -4.51 12.50 1.66
C PRO A 10 -5.88 12.32 1.02
N ALA A 11 -6.05 11.22 0.30
CA ALA A 11 -7.34 10.82 -0.22
C ALA A 11 -8.28 10.83 0.96
N GLY A 12 -9.34 11.64 0.87
CA GLY A 12 -10.20 12.02 1.97
C GLY A 12 -10.44 10.87 2.94
N VAL A 13 -9.90 11.04 4.14
CA VAL A 13 -10.42 10.39 5.32
C VAL A 13 -11.82 10.98 5.46
N ASN A 14 -12.84 10.22 5.10
CA ASN A 14 -14.19 10.54 5.53
C ASN A 14 -14.20 10.34 7.05
N GLU A 15 -14.03 11.44 7.77
CA GLU A 15 -14.41 11.58 9.18
C GLU A 15 -15.93 11.48 9.23
N ASP A 16 -16.46 10.26 9.27
CA ASP A 16 -17.77 9.91 9.81
C ASP A 16 -17.98 8.41 9.60
N ILE A 17 -17.89 7.63 10.69
CA ILE A 17 -18.86 6.60 11.09
C ILE A 17 -18.37 5.94 12.38
N ALA A 18 -19.23 6.03 13.39
CA ALA A 18 -19.07 5.48 14.71
C ALA A 18 -19.15 3.94 14.73
N ALA A 19 -18.36 3.37 15.63
CA ALA A 19 -18.60 2.17 16.44
C ALA A 19 -19.09 0.89 15.72
N ASN A 20 -18.20 -0.12 15.61
CA ASN A 20 -18.53 -1.51 15.95
C ASN A 20 -17.29 -2.44 16.05
N GLY A 21 -17.21 -3.17 17.16
CA GLY A 21 -16.76 -4.57 17.23
C GLY A 21 -15.27 -4.88 16.99
N CYS A 22 -14.44 -4.68 18.01
CA CYS A 22 -13.07 -5.17 18.09
C CYS A 22 -13.02 -6.67 18.49
N ASP A 23 -13.13 -7.59 17.52
CA ASP A 23 -12.59 -8.97 17.68
C ASP A 23 -12.43 -9.76 16.36
N GLY A 24 -12.90 -9.23 15.22
CA GLY A 24 -12.89 -9.95 13.93
C GLY A 24 -11.82 -9.52 12.90
N GLY A 25 -11.12 -8.40 13.12
CA GLY A 25 -10.30 -7.76 12.09
C GLY A 25 -9.04 -8.53 11.69
N ASP A 26 -8.36 -9.17 12.64
CA ASP A 26 -7.07 -9.83 12.39
C ASP A 26 -7.24 -11.15 11.64
N ALA A 27 -8.28 -11.93 11.96
CA ALA A 27 -8.57 -13.20 11.31
C ALA A 27 -9.00 -13.00 9.85
N ASP A 28 -9.82 -11.99 9.58
CA ASP A 28 -10.26 -11.62 8.23
C ASP A 28 -9.07 -11.10 7.40
N THR A 29 -8.21 -10.28 8.00
CA THR A 29 -6.98 -9.80 7.33
C THR A 29 -6.02 -10.95 7.01
N ALA A 30 -5.92 -11.97 7.86
CA ALA A 30 -5.11 -13.15 7.58
C ALA A 30 -5.65 -13.97 6.39
N VAL A 31 -6.98 -14.06 6.21
CA VAL A 31 -7.61 -14.66 5.02
C VAL A 31 -7.27 -13.83 3.79
N LEU A 32 -7.52 -12.52 3.87
CA LEU A 32 -7.24 -11.57 2.80
C LEU A 32 -5.78 -11.63 2.35
N PHE A 33 -4.84 -11.75 3.29
CA PHE A 33 -3.41 -11.91 3.00
C PHE A 33 -3.13 -13.19 2.23
N ARG A 34 -3.64 -14.33 2.67
CA ARG A 34 -3.40 -15.61 1.97
C ARG A 34 -3.93 -15.58 0.54
N GLU A 35 -5.07 -14.95 0.33
CA GLU A 35 -5.72 -14.87 -0.98
C GLU A 35 -5.06 -13.87 -1.93
N HIS A 36 -4.77 -12.65 -1.47
CA HIS A 36 -4.39 -11.54 -2.34
C HIS A 36 -2.88 -11.28 -2.37
N ALA A 37 -2.13 -11.65 -1.33
CA ALA A 37 -0.69 -11.34 -1.28
C ALA A 37 0.13 -11.93 -2.44
N PRO A 38 -0.15 -13.13 -2.99
CA PRO A 38 0.56 -13.63 -4.17
C PRO A 38 0.40 -12.73 -5.40
N GLU A 39 -0.80 -12.24 -5.67
CA GLU A 39 -1.08 -11.33 -6.80
C GLU A 39 -0.45 -9.96 -6.56
N LEU A 40 -0.63 -9.41 -5.36
CA LEU A 40 -0.06 -8.11 -4.99
C LEU A 40 1.48 -8.11 -5.05
N ARG A 41 2.14 -9.22 -4.68
CA ARG A 41 3.59 -9.36 -4.83
C ARG A 41 4.01 -9.42 -6.30
N ARG A 42 3.23 -10.08 -7.17
CA ARG A 42 3.49 -10.07 -8.64
C ARG A 42 3.35 -8.66 -9.21
N LEU A 43 2.30 -7.94 -8.82
CA LEU A 43 2.08 -6.54 -9.19
C LEU A 43 3.23 -5.64 -8.72
N ALA A 44 3.59 -5.71 -7.45
CA ALA A 44 4.68 -4.93 -6.88
C ALA A 44 6.00 -5.23 -7.60
N ARG A 45 6.31 -6.51 -7.83
CA ARG A 45 7.53 -6.93 -8.54
C ARG A 45 7.59 -6.44 -9.99
N ALA A 46 6.45 -6.36 -10.68
CA ALA A 46 6.40 -5.80 -12.03
C ALA A 46 6.77 -4.31 -12.07
N ILE A 47 6.59 -3.59 -10.96
CA ILE A 47 6.93 -2.17 -10.82
C ILE A 47 8.35 -2.00 -10.28
N THR A 48 8.72 -2.72 -9.22
CA THR A 48 10.00 -2.57 -8.52
C THR A 48 11.16 -3.28 -9.21
N PHE A 49 10.88 -4.28 -10.05
CA PHE A 49 11.84 -5.23 -10.60
C PHE A 49 12.70 -5.95 -9.55
N ASP A 50 12.25 -5.94 -8.29
CA ASP A 50 12.98 -6.43 -7.12
C ASP A 50 12.01 -7.22 -6.23
N ALA A 51 12.31 -8.49 -6.00
CA ALA A 51 11.44 -9.39 -5.24
C ALA A 51 11.37 -9.05 -3.75
N LEU A 52 12.48 -8.61 -3.16
CA LEU A 52 12.53 -8.25 -1.74
C LEU A 52 11.74 -6.97 -1.49
N LEU A 53 11.92 -5.95 -2.33
CA LEU A 53 11.10 -4.75 -2.26
C LEU A 53 9.62 -5.01 -2.51
N ALA A 54 9.31 -5.92 -3.43
CA ALA A 54 7.93 -6.26 -3.70
C ALA A 54 7.24 -6.84 -2.45
N GLU A 55 7.95 -7.67 -1.70
CA GLU A 55 7.46 -8.22 -0.44
C GLU A 55 7.30 -7.14 0.64
N GLU A 56 8.31 -6.27 0.82
CA GLU A 56 8.21 -5.15 1.76
C GLU A 56 7.00 -4.24 1.47
N VAL A 57 6.79 -3.88 0.20
CA VAL A 57 5.68 -3.00 -0.20
C VAL A 57 4.32 -3.64 0.12
N VAL A 58 4.19 -4.95 -0.13
CA VAL A 58 2.94 -5.65 0.18
C VAL A 58 2.74 -5.73 1.69
N GLN A 59 3.78 -6.03 2.46
CA GLN A 59 3.72 -6.05 3.92
C GLN A 59 3.34 -4.67 4.48
N ASP A 60 3.97 -3.59 3.99
CA ASP A 60 3.64 -2.21 4.35
C ASP A 60 2.16 -1.89 4.08
N ALA A 61 1.61 -2.37 2.95
CA ALA A 61 0.20 -2.16 2.61
C ALA A 61 -0.76 -2.89 3.56
N PHE A 62 -0.46 -4.14 3.94
CA PHE A 62 -1.26 -4.89 4.92
C PHE A 62 -1.14 -4.31 6.33
N VAL A 63 0.03 -3.84 6.73
CA VAL A 63 0.22 -3.10 8.00
C VAL A 63 -0.59 -1.81 7.99
N GLY A 64 -0.65 -1.11 6.85
CA GLY A 64 -1.50 0.06 6.67
C GLY A 64 -2.99 -0.27 6.87
N LEU A 65 -3.45 -1.38 6.29
CA LEU A 65 -4.82 -1.86 6.46
C LEU A 65 -5.15 -2.20 7.92
N LEU A 66 -4.26 -2.92 8.62
CA LEU A 66 -4.43 -3.29 10.03
C LEU A 66 -4.46 -2.08 10.98
N ARG A 67 -3.88 -0.95 10.57
CA ARG A 67 -3.86 0.30 11.35
C ARG A 67 -5.10 1.18 11.12
N LEU A 68 -5.99 0.83 10.19
CA LEU A 68 -7.21 1.58 9.96
C LEU A 68 -8.22 1.25 11.06
N ASP A 69 -8.39 2.16 12.01
CA ASP A 69 -9.45 2.10 12.99
C ASP A 69 -10.81 2.14 12.28
N GLY A 70 -11.61 1.08 12.42
CA GLY A 70 -12.90 0.93 11.73
C GLY A 70 -12.84 0.24 10.36
N GLY A 71 -11.65 -0.13 9.88
CA GLY A 71 -11.47 -0.85 8.62
C GLY A 71 -11.70 0.01 7.37
N VAL A 72 -12.01 -0.64 6.24
CA VAL A 72 -12.30 0.01 4.96
C VAL A 72 -13.36 -0.78 4.21
N ASP A 73 -14.26 -0.09 3.51
CA ASP A 73 -15.38 -0.72 2.78
C ASP A 73 -14.92 -1.73 1.73
N ASN A 74 -13.77 -1.49 1.09
CA ASN A 74 -13.19 -2.36 0.07
C ASN A 74 -11.68 -2.57 0.31
N PRO A 75 -11.32 -3.56 1.15
CA PRO A 75 -9.92 -3.86 1.45
C PRO A 75 -9.07 -4.23 0.23
N PRO A 76 -9.55 -5.06 -0.74
CA PRO A 76 -8.79 -5.34 -1.96
C PRO A 76 -8.44 -4.08 -2.78
N ALA A 77 -9.39 -3.15 -2.95
CA ALA A 77 -9.15 -1.92 -3.69
C ALA A 77 -8.15 -1.01 -2.96
N TYR A 78 -8.26 -0.92 -1.63
CA TYR A 78 -7.28 -0.22 -0.79
C TYR A 78 -5.88 -0.81 -0.96
N LEU A 79 -5.74 -2.13 -0.82
CA LEU A 79 -4.45 -2.82 -0.94
C LEU A 79 -3.82 -2.63 -2.32
N HIS A 80 -4.60 -2.77 -3.39
CA HIS A 80 -4.11 -2.56 -4.75
C HIS A 80 -3.54 -1.15 -4.92
N ARG A 81 -4.27 -0.13 -4.46
CA ARG A 81 -3.81 1.27 -4.53
C ARG A 81 -2.56 1.51 -3.69
N SER A 82 -2.54 1.01 -2.46
CA SER A 82 -1.40 1.14 -1.53
C SER A 82 -0.14 0.48 -2.10
N VAL A 83 -0.26 -0.70 -2.70
CA VAL A 83 0.86 -1.43 -3.32
C VAL A 83 1.41 -0.68 -4.54
N VAL A 84 0.54 -0.18 -5.44
CA VAL A 84 0.99 0.57 -6.62
C VAL A 84 1.75 1.84 -6.20
N ASN A 85 1.18 2.60 -5.27
CA ASN A 85 1.80 3.83 -4.77
C ASN A 85 3.13 3.54 -4.08
N GLY A 86 3.17 2.57 -3.17
CA GLY A 86 4.37 2.16 -2.46
C GLY A 86 5.48 1.70 -3.40
N ALA A 87 5.15 0.86 -4.40
CA ALA A 87 6.13 0.37 -5.37
C ALA A 87 6.72 1.52 -6.22
N VAL A 88 5.88 2.42 -6.72
CA VAL A 88 6.32 3.59 -7.50
C VAL A 88 7.21 4.50 -6.66
N ASP A 89 6.87 4.75 -5.39
CA ASP A 89 7.64 5.61 -4.51
C ASP A 89 9.02 5.01 -4.17
N ARG A 90 9.12 3.69 -3.99
CA ARG A 90 10.39 3.00 -3.78
C ARG A 90 11.31 3.11 -5.02
N VAL A 91 10.76 2.93 -6.23
CA VAL A 91 11.51 3.12 -7.49
C VAL A 91 12.00 4.56 -7.61
N ARG A 92 11.11 5.55 -7.41
CA ARG A 92 11.48 6.97 -7.47
C ARG A 92 12.56 7.33 -6.45
N ARG A 93 12.49 6.80 -5.22
CA ARG A 93 13.53 7.00 -4.20
C ARG A 93 14.88 6.44 -4.64
N ARG A 94 14.93 5.22 -5.16
CA ARG A 94 16.17 4.59 -5.65
C ARG A 94 16.81 5.39 -6.79
N GLU A 95 16.01 5.85 -7.76
CA GLU A 95 16.53 6.69 -8.84
C GLU A 95 17.09 8.02 -8.33
N ARG A 96 16.45 8.64 -7.32
CA ARG A 96 17.00 9.87 -6.70
C ARG A 96 18.35 9.63 -6.03
N PHE A 97 18.50 8.54 -5.27
CA PHE A 97 19.79 8.21 -4.63
C PHE A 97 20.88 7.90 -5.66
N ARG A 98 20.52 7.32 -6.80
CA ARG A 98 21.47 7.08 -7.90
C ARG A 98 22.00 8.37 -8.55
N LEU A 99 21.22 9.45 -8.49
CA LEU A 99 21.53 10.72 -9.17
C LEU A 99 22.29 11.73 -8.30
N LEU A 100 22.53 11.44 -7.01
CA LEU A 100 23.32 12.31 -6.15
C LEU A 100 24.82 12.03 -6.34
N PRO A 101 25.64 13.01 -6.78
CA PRO A 101 27.09 12.87 -6.79
C PRO A 101 27.67 13.01 -5.38
N GLU A 102 28.70 12.22 -5.07
CA GLU A 102 29.51 12.28 -3.84
C GLU A 102 30.28 13.60 -3.69
#